data_AF-A0A8H9TAP5-F1
#
_entry.id   AF-A0A8H9TAP5-F1
#
_cell.length_a   1.000
_cell.length_b   1.000
_cell.length_c   1.000
_cell.angle_alpha   90.00
_cell.angle_beta   90.00
_cell.angle_gamma   90.00
#
_symmetry.space_group_name_H-M   'P 1'
#
loop_
_entity.id
_entity.type
_entity.pdbx_description
1 polymer ?
#
loop_
_entity_poly.entity_id
_entity_poly.type
_entity_poly.pdbx_seq_one_letter_code
_entity_poly.pdbx_strand_id
1 'polypeptide(L)' 'LNLAFGVKNIFDQDYFIRSYDDNNKGIYAGQPRTLYMQGSLKF' A
#
# COMPACT_ATOMS: atom_id res chain seq x y z
N LEU A 1 24.42 0.48 0.02
CA LEU A 1 23.31 -0.49 0.15
C LEU A 1 22.41 -0.03 1.29
N ASN A 2 21.12 0.15 1.03
CA ASN A 2 20.13 0.48 2.06
C ASN A 2 19.02 -0.57 2.03
N LEU A 3 18.60 -1.05 3.21
CA LEU A 3 17.47 -1.94 3.39
C LEU A 3 16.47 -1.27 4.33
N ALA A 4 15.19 -1.36 4.00
CA ALA A 4 14.09 -0.81 4.78
C ALA A 4 12.95 -1.81 4.84
N PHE A 5 12.21 -1.77 5.96
CA PHE A 5 11.00 -2.54 6.15
C PHE A 5 9.89 -1.59 6.57
N GLY A 6 8.66 -1.91 6.21
CA GLY A 6 7.51 -1.13 6.59
C GLY A 6 6.25 -1.97 6.70
N VAL A 7 5.26 -1.39 7.38
CA VAL A 7 3.93 -1.96 7.53
C VAL A 7 2.94 -0.94 7.00
N LYS A 8 2.11 -1.33 6.05
CA LYS A 8 0.91 -0.59 5.65
C LYS A 8 -0.27 -1.07 6.47
N ASN A 9 -1.17 -0.14 6.81
CA ASN A 9 -2.36 -0.40 7.61
C ASN A 9 -2.04 -1.07 8.98
N ILE A 10 -1.28 -0.36 9.83
CA ILE A 10 -0.76 -0.88 11.13
C ILE A 10 -1.89 -1.35 12.05
N PHE A 11 -3.07 -0.74 11.96
CA PHE A 11 -4.23 -1.11 12.79
C PHE A 11 -5.16 -2.12 12.13
N ASP A 12 -4.85 -2.57 10.91
CA ASP A 12 -5.72 -3.45 10.11
C ASP A 12 -7.16 -2.90 10.01
N GLN A 13 -7.27 -1.62 9.72
CA GLN A 13 -8.54 -0.95 9.56
C GLN A 13 -9.15 -1.34 8.21
N ASP A 14 -10.43 -1.69 8.22
CA ASP A 14 -11.22 -1.85 7.01
C ASP A 14 -11.73 -0.47 6.55
N TYR A 15 -11.46 -0.15 5.29
CA TYR A 15 -11.90 1.09 4.65
C TYR A 15 -12.07 0.88 3.16
N PHE A 16 -12.76 1.80 2.51
CA PHE A 16 -12.92 1.81 1.06
C PHE A 16 -12.06 2.91 0.43
N ILE A 17 -11.46 2.62 -0.72
CA ILE A 17 -10.79 3.60 -1.58
C ILE A 17 -11.64 3.90 -2.80
N ARG A 18 -11.52 5.12 -3.31
CA ARG A 18 -12.16 5.53 -4.55
C ARG A 18 -11.08 5.78 -5.58
N SER A 19 -11.15 5.11 -6.72
CA SER A 19 -10.27 5.43 -7.84
C SER A 19 -10.96 6.43 -8.74
N TYR A 20 -10.38 7.63 -8.86
CA TYR A 20 -10.86 8.65 -9.79
C TYR A 20 -10.38 8.42 -11.24
N ASP A 21 -9.26 7.72 -11.39
CA ASP A 21 -8.54 7.50 -12.65
C ASP A 21 -8.79 6.10 -13.26
N ASP A 22 -9.68 5.32 -12.65
CA ASP A 22 -10.12 4.03 -13.18
C ASP A 22 -11.42 4.21 -13.98
N ASN A 23 -11.55 3.50 -15.10
CA ASN A 23 -12.64 3.65 -16.08
C ASN A 23 -14.04 3.47 -15.47
N ASN A 24 -14.14 2.77 -14.33
CA ASN A 24 -15.41 2.54 -13.65
C ASN A 24 -15.68 3.43 -12.43
N LYS A 25 -14.78 4.38 -12.08
CA LYS A 25 -14.90 5.26 -10.90
C LYS A 25 -15.36 4.52 -9.63
N GLY A 26 -14.87 3.29 -9.48
CA GLY A 26 -15.37 2.32 -8.51
C GLY A 26 -14.96 2.64 -7.07
N ILE A 27 -15.76 2.11 -6.14
CA ILE A 27 -15.42 1.99 -4.72
C ILE A 27 -14.82 0.60 -4.53
N TYR A 28 -13.60 0.53 -4.00
CA TYR A 28 -12.85 -0.71 -3.80
C TYR A 28 -12.49 -0.89 -2.34
N ALA A 29 -12.37 -2.13 -1.89
CA ALA A 29 -11.81 -2.42 -0.58
C ALA A 29 -10.36 -1.93 -0.50
N GLY A 30 -10.02 -1.29 0.62
CA GLY A 30 -8.66 -0.86 0.94
C GLY A 30 -7.72 -2.04 1.14
N GLN A 31 -6.42 -1.77 1.12
CA GLN A 31 -5.41 -2.81 1.29
C GLN A 31 -5.41 -3.33 2.74
N PRO A 32 -5.46 -4.66 2.97
CA PRO A 32 -5.33 -5.23 4.31
C PRO A 32 -3.91 -4.99 4.87
N ARG A 33 -3.70 -5.22 6.17
CA ARG A 33 -2.36 -5.08 6.77
C ARG A 33 -1.31 -5.84 5.97
N THR A 34 -0.30 -5.09 5.50
CA THR A 34 0.73 -5.63 4.60
C THR A 34 2.12 -5.23 5.07
N LEU A 35 3.00 -6.23 5.21
CA LEU A 35 4.42 -6.04 5.45
C LEU A 35 5.15 -5.93 4.11
N TYR A 36 6.13 -5.03 4.02
CA TYR A 36 6.97 -4.90 2.84
C TYR A 36 8.43 -4.63 3.21
N MET A 37 9.32 -5.03 2.32
CA MET A 37 10.77 -4.79 2.40
C MET A 37 11.22 -4.10 1.13
N GLN A 38 12.10 -3.12 1.25
CA GLN A 38 12.71 -2.41 0.14
C GLN A 38 14.23 -2.42 0.29
N GLY A 39 14.94 -2.71 -0.80
CA GLY A 39 16.39 -2.54 -0.90
C GLY A 39 16.76 -1.57 -2.00
N SER A 40 17.80 -0.76 -1.78
CA SER A 40 18.37 0.12 -2.81
C SER A 40 19.91 0.11 -2.82
N LEU A 41 20.47 0.23 -4.02
CA LEU A 41 21.89 0.35 -4.30
C LEU A 41 22.12 1.70 -4.98
N LYS A 42 23.12 2.45 -4.52
CA LYS A 42 23.64 3.64 -5.20
C LYS A 42 24.95 3.25 -5.87
N PHE A 43 25.11 3.67 -7.12
CA PHE A 43 26.32 3.53 -7.92
C PHE A 43 26.88 4.93 -8.17
#